data_AF-A0A7I7SSP3-F1
#
_entry.id   AF-A0A7I7SSP3-F1
#
_cell.length_a   1.000
_cell.length_b   1.000
_cell.length_c   1.000
_cell.angle_alpha   90.00
_cell.angle_beta   90.00
_cell.angle_gamma   90.00
#
_symmetry.space_group_name_H-M   'P 1'
#
loop_
_entity.id
_entity.type
_entity.pdbx_description
1 polymer ?
#
loop_
_entity_poly.entity_id
_entity_poly.type
_entity_poly.pdbx_seq_one_letter_code
_entity_poly.pdbx_strand_id
1 'polypeptide(L)' 'MTIEDDGPDTCVVVTGAGDPGTRVLYLAMPGVAFDVLEPKAVADAALAMSALLAGAVRP' A
#
# COMPACT_ATOMS: atom_id res chain seq x y z
N MET A 1 4.06 13.19 7.37
CA MET A 1 4.69 12.03 6.71
C MET A 1 6.15 12.03 7.09
N THR A 2 6.69 10.89 7.48
CA THR A 2 8.12 10.68 7.71
C THR A 2 8.62 9.59 6.78
N ILE A 3 9.91 9.66 6.46
CA ILE A 3 10.64 8.64 5.72
C ILE A 3 11.88 8.34 6.54
N GLU A 4 12.08 7.07 6.87
CA GLU A 4 13.22 6.57 7.63
C GLU A 4 14.01 5.61 6.74
N ASP A 5 15.33 5.68 6.81
CA ASP A 5 16.23 4.79 6.08
C ASP A 5 16.09 3.36 6.63
N ASP A 6 15.89 2.39 5.75
CA ASP A 6 15.73 0.97 6.08
C ASP A 6 16.63 0.10 5.18
N GLY A 7 17.77 0.62 4.74
CA GLY A 7 18.75 -0.11 3.93
C GLY A 7 19.04 0.55 2.58
N PRO A 8 19.94 -0.04 1.78
CA PRO A 8 20.49 0.61 0.59
C PRO A 8 19.43 0.92 -0.49
N ASP A 9 18.34 0.16 -0.54
CA ASP A 9 17.29 0.27 -1.57
C ASP A 9 15.87 0.32 -0.98
N THR A 10 15.76 0.54 0.33
CA THR A 10 14.52 0.42 1.10
C THR A 10 14.35 1.57 2.09
N CYS A 11 13.10 1.95 2.36
CA CYS A 11 12.79 2.96 3.37
C CYS A 11 11.46 2.62 4.04
N VAL A 12 11.30 3.05 5.29
CA VAL A 12 10.03 3.00 6.00
C VAL A 12 9.34 4.33 5.84
N VAL A 13 8.11 4.29 5.32
CA VAL A 13 7.27 5.49 5.16
C VAL A 13 6.14 5.47 6.19
N VAL A 14 6.14 6.45 7.10
CA VAL A 14 5.02 6.66 8.02
C VAL A 14 4.17 7.82 7.52
N THR A 15 2.93 7.53 7.16
CA THR A 15 1.96 8.52 6.69
C THR A 15 0.65 8.37 7.44
N GLY A 16 0.18 9.44 8.10
CA GLY A 16 -0.92 9.33 9.07
C GLY A 16 -2.24 9.04 8.40
N ALA A 17 -3.03 8.05 8.87
CA ALA A 17 -4.17 7.38 8.22
C ALA A 17 -5.39 8.26 7.86
N GLY A 18 -5.79 8.23 6.59
CA GLY A 18 -7.12 8.54 6.07
C GLY A 18 -7.78 7.21 5.70
N ASP A 19 -8.79 7.19 4.81
CA ASP A 19 -9.42 5.93 4.41
C ASP A 19 -8.38 4.89 3.90
N PRO A 20 -8.29 3.70 4.52
CA PRO A 20 -7.28 2.69 4.18
C PRO A 20 -7.32 2.24 2.72
N GLY A 21 -8.52 2.08 2.15
CA GLY A 21 -8.66 1.62 0.75
C GLY A 21 -8.11 2.62 -0.25
N THR A 22 -8.42 3.91 -0.04
CA THR A 22 -7.92 5.01 -0.86
C THR A 22 -6.39 5.11 -0.82
N ARG A 23 -5.77 4.81 0.33
CA ARG A 23 -4.32 4.92 0.53
C ARG A 23 -3.51 3.87 -0.16
N VAL A 24 -3.97 2.63 -0.13
CA VAL A 24 -3.28 1.54 -0.82
C VAL A 24 -3.15 1.89 -2.29
N LEU A 25 -4.19 2.47 -2.90
CA LEU A 25 -4.13 2.93 -4.28
C LEU A 25 -3.08 4.02 -4.48
N TYR A 26 -3.05 5.04 -3.62
CA TYR A 26 -2.03 6.09 -3.69
C TYR A 26 -0.60 5.56 -3.56
N LEU A 27 -0.36 4.58 -2.68
CA LEU A 27 0.95 3.95 -2.50
C LEU A 27 1.36 3.07 -3.68
N ALA A 28 0.39 2.48 -4.40
CA ALA A 28 0.66 1.66 -5.57
C ALA A 28 0.94 2.46 -6.85
N MET A 29 0.51 3.72 -6.95
CA MET A 29 0.64 4.54 -8.17
C MET A 29 2.07 4.67 -8.73
N PRO A 30 3.15 4.75 -7.91
CA PRO A 30 4.52 4.81 -8.43
C PRO A 30 4.96 3.54 -9.19
N GLY A 31 4.19 2.45 -9.12
CA GLY A 31 4.55 1.17 -9.72
C GLY A 31 5.69 0.45 -8.98
N VAL A 32 5.92 0.80 -7.71
CA VAL A 32 6.95 0.21 -6.85
C VAL A 32 6.28 -0.72 -5.84
N ALA A 33 6.87 -1.88 -5.61
CA ALA A 33 6.40 -2.81 -4.59
C ALA A 33 6.61 -2.22 -3.18
N PHE A 34 5.68 -2.48 -2.27
CA PHE A 34 5.78 -2.05 -0.88
C PHE A 34 5.10 -3.06 0.04
N ASP A 35 5.56 -3.09 1.28
CA ASP A 35 4.95 -3.89 2.34
C ASP A 35 4.16 -2.99 3.29
N VAL A 36 2.97 -3.46 3.69
CA VAL A 36 2.18 -2.81 4.74
C VAL A 36 2.59 -3.40 6.08
N LEU A 37 3.35 -2.62 6.86
CA LEU A 37 3.79 -3.03 8.19
C LEU A 37 2.66 -2.91 9.23
N GLU A 38 1.94 -1.78 9.22
CA GLU A 38 0.83 -1.51 10.11
C GLU A 38 -0.04 -0.34 9.62
N PRO A 39 -1.28 -0.19 10.12
CA PRO A 39 -2.04 -1.17 10.89
C PRO A 39 -2.59 -2.29 9.99
N LYS A 40 -2.91 -3.45 10.58
CA LYS A 40 -3.50 -4.61 9.87
C LYS A 40 -4.68 -4.25 8.96
N ALA A 41 -5.49 -3.26 9.35
CA ALA A 41 -6.61 -2.77 8.54
C ALA A 41 -6.18 -2.27 7.14
N VAL A 42 -4.97 -1.74 6.98
CA VAL A 42 -4.45 -1.29 5.67
C VAL A 42 -4.07 -2.51 4.82
N ALA A 43 -3.49 -3.55 5.41
CA ALA A 43 -3.17 -4.78 4.70
C ALA A 43 -4.44 -5.49 4.22
N ASP A 44 -5.46 -5.56 5.07
CA ASP A 44 -6.76 -6.15 4.72
C ASP A 44 -7.44 -5.35 3.59
N ALA A 45 -7.35 -4.01 3.62
CA ALA A 45 -7.84 -3.15 2.54
C ALA A 45 -7.08 -3.36 1.22
N ALA A 46 -5.76 -3.60 1.29
CA ALA A 46 -4.95 -3.88 0.11
C ALA A 46 -5.33 -5.20 -0.56
N LEU A 47 -5.55 -6.24 0.25
CA LEU A 47 -6.03 -7.54 -0.23
C LEU A 47 -7.41 -7.41 -0.90
N ALA A 48 -8.34 -6.69 -0.28
CA ALA A 48 -9.67 -6.46 -0.86
C ALA A 48 -9.59 -5.72 -2.21
N MET A 49 -8.75 -4.69 -2.31
CA MET A 49 -8.58 -3.94 -3.56
C MET A 49 -7.91 -4.79 -4.65
N SER A 50 -6.90 -5.58 -4.28
CA SER A 50 -6.25 -6.53 -5.21
C SER A 50 -7.27 -7.48 -5.83
N ALA A 51 -8.18 -8.04 -5.03
CA ALA A 51 -9.25 -8.92 -5.53
C ALA A 51 -10.19 -8.20 -6.51
N LEU A 52 -10.57 -6.95 -6.24
CA LEU A 52 -11.40 -6.15 -7.15
C LEU A 52 -10.71 -5.91 -8.50
N LEU A 53 -9.43 -5.50 -8.47
CA LEU A 53 -8.65 -5.22 -9.68
C LEU A 53 -8.42 -6.49 -10.50
N ALA A 54 -8.07 -7.61 -9.85
CA ALA A 54 -7.90 -8.89 -10.51
C ALA A 54 -9.19 -9.36 -11.20
N GLY A 55 -10.34 -9.18 -10.55
CA GLY A 55 -11.65 -9.51 -11.13
C GLY A 55 -12.11 -8.61 -12.27
N ALA A 56 -11.54 -7.39 -12.39
CA ALA A 56 -11.87 -6.44 -13.45
C ALA A 56 -11.18 -6.77 -14.79
N VAL A 57 -10.07 -7.53 -14.76
CA VAL A 57 -9.35 -7.94 -15.96
C VAL A 57 -10.11 -9.10 -16.62
N ARG A 58 -10.62 -8.86 -17.83
CA ARG A 58 -11.08 -9.95 -18.71
C ARG A 58 -9.89 -10.48 -19.53
N PRO A 59 -9.74 -11.80 -19.69
CA PRO A 59 -8.69 -12.40 -20.50
C PRO A 59 -8.84 -12.04 -21.99
#